data_AF-A0A6I2FQR4-F1
#
_entry.id   AF-A0A6I2FQR4-F1
#
_cell.length_a   1.000
_cell.length_b   1.000
_cell.length_c   1.000
_cell.angle_alpha   90.00
_cell.angle_beta   90.00
_cell.angle_gamma   90.00
#
_symmetry.space_group_name_H-M   'P 1'
#
loop_
_entity.id
_entity.type
_entity.pdbx_description
1 polymer ?
#
loop_
_entity_poly.entity_id
_entity_poly.type
_entity_poly.pdbx_seq_one_letter_code
_entity_poly.pdbx_strand_id
1 'polypeptide(L)'
;MPPRARKSAKITTPPLPDENVDDALAVINSPEAIAPILDDGAQAIPAALQFTTAAADEDSSEVSDAEVLPFTVDGTVLHAIKPTPEQWGVLMGMISGASTITDRIFGMQQFASHVLDESSYLYVQSRLLDRTDRFGTEVYSNMLTAIIDAFAPKLNREESRRAARASHR
;
A
#
# COMPACT_ATOMS: atom_id res chain seq x y z
N MET A 1 17.68 4.99 56.11
CA MET A 1 18.15 5.55 54.82
C MET A 1 17.08 6.50 54.28
N PRO A 2 17.41 7.75 53.96
CA PRO A 2 16.47 8.79 53.54
C PRO A 2 16.17 8.75 52.02
N PRO A 3 15.06 9.33 51.53
CA PRO A 3 14.73 9.38 50.10
C PRO A 3 15.55 10.44 49.36
N ARG A 4 16.05 10.09 48.17
CA ARG A 4 16.81 10.99 47.28
C ARG A 4 15.89 12.01 46.60
N ALA A 5 16.18 13.30 46.80
CA ALA A 5 15.55 14.41 46.10
C ALA A 5 15.89 14.39 44.58
N ARG A 6 14.88 14.54 43.72
CA ARG A 6 15.07 14.79 42.28
C ARG A 6 15.33 16.29 42.08
N LYS A 7 16.48 16.65 41.51
CA LYS A 7 16.77 18.01 41.04
C LYS A 7 15.93 18.28 39.78
N SER A 8 15.08 19.30 39.81
CA SER A 8 14.43 19.86 38.63
C SER A 8 15.38 20.84 37.95
N ALA A 9 15.66 20.63 36.65
CA ALA A 9 16.37 21.60 35.83
C ALA A 9 15.37 22.66 35.34
N LYS A 10 15.71 23.93 35.56
CA LYS A 10 14.94 25.11 35.15
C LYS A 10 15.22 25.35 33.65
N ILE A 11 14.20 25.21 32.81
CA ILE A 11 14.31 25.53 31.37
C ILE A 11 14.22 27.05 31.25
N THR A 12 15.31 27.66 30.79
CA THR A 12 15.38 29.09 30.47
C THR A 12 15.16 29.25 28.98
N THR A 13 14.00 29.76 28.57
CA THR A 13 13.70 30.10 27.18
C THR A 13 14.49 31.36 26.80
N PRO A 14 15.27 31.38 25.70
CA PRO A 14 15.88 32.61 25.20
C PRO A 14 14.80 33.50 24.55
N PRO A 15 14.97 34.84 24.55
CA PRO A 15 14.03 35.74 23.91
C PRO A 15 14.10 35.59 22.38
N LEU A 16 12.94 35.56 21.73
CA LEU A 16 12.82 35.62 20.28
C LEU A 16 13.23 37.03 19.81
N PRO A 17 14.00 37.16 18.71
CA PRO A 17 14.23 38.45 18.08
C PRO A 17 12.94 38.96 17.44
N ASP A 18 12.66 40.25 17.60
CA ASP A 18 11.63 40.98 16.86
C ASP A 18 11.99 40.95 15.36
N GLU A 19 11.49 39.95 14.63
CA GLU A 19 11.59 39.90 13.18
C GLU A 19 10.30 40.41 12.54
N ASN A 20 10.44 41.46 11.73
CA ASN A 20 9.41 42.08 10.92
C ASN A 20 8.62 41.02 10.15
N VAL A 21 7.32 40.93 10.45
CA VAL A 21 6.39 39.98 9.83
C VAL A 21 6.24 40.20 8.33
N ASP A 22 6.60 41.40 7.84
CA ASP A 22 6.52 41.74 6.42
C ASP A 22 7.61 41.07 5.55
N ASP A 23 8.78 40.74 6.11
CA ASP A 23 9.82 40.01 5.36
C ASP A 23 9.53 38.50 5.28
N ALA A 24 8.81 37.94 6.26
CA ALA A 24 8.43 36.52 6.27
C ALA A 24 7.41 36.17 5.17
N LEU A 25 6.57 37.12 4.77
CA LEU A 25 5.58 36.93 3.70
C LEU A 25 6.20 37.01 2.29
N ALA A 26 7.36 37.64 2.14
CA ALA A 26 8.10 37.66 0.88
C ALA A 26 8.78 36.31 0.57
N VAL A 27 9.17 35.55 1.61
CA VAL A 27 9.81 34.23 1.48
C VAL A 27 8.80 33.14 1.08
N ILE A 28 7.56 33.21 1.57
CA ILE A 28 6.52 32.18 1.30
C ILE A 28 6.07 32.17 -0.17
N ASN A 29 6.17 33.31 -0.88
CA ASN A 29 5.78 33.42 -2.29
C ASN A 29 6.93 33.17 -3.29
N SER A 30 8.10 32.73 -2.82
CA SER A 30 9.21 32.32 -3.68
C SER A 30 9.26 30.79 -3.79
N PRO A 31 9.06 30.20 -4.98
CA PRO A 31 8.93 28.74 -5.15
C PRO A 31 10.25 27.95 -4.99
N GLU A 32 11.35 28.61 -4.60
CA GLU A 32 12.68 27.99 -4.52
C GLU A 32 13.15 27.59 -3.10
N ALA A 33 12.37 27.87 -2.04
CA ALA A 33 12.89 27.80 -0.66
C ALA A 33 12.53 26.54 0.15
N ILE A 34 12.30 25.38 -0.47
CA ILE A 34 12.31 24.09 0.25
C ILE A 34 13.05 23.04 -0.59
N ALA A 35 14.34 23.27 -0.83
CA ALA A 35 15.25 22.18 -1.17
C ALA A 35 15.62 21.43 0.11
N PRO A 36 15.55 20.08 0.16
CA PRO A 36 16.16 19.35 1.26
C PRO A 36 17.67 19.63 1.23
N ILE A 37 18.22 20.12 2.35
CA ILE A 37 19.67 20.24 2.54
C ILE A 37 20.22 18.82 2.65
N LEU A 38 20.47 18.20 1.49
CA LEU A 38 21.32 17.03 1.36
C LEU A 38 22.73 17.58 1.18
N ASP A 39 23.60 17.23 2.13
CA ASP A 39 25.05 17.47 2.06
C ASP A 39 25.59 16.92 0.74
N ASP A 40 25.95 17.81 -0.19
CA ASP A 40 26.33 17.52 -1.58
C ASP A 40 27.76 16.99 -1.69
N GLY A 41 28.18 16.18 -0.70
CA GLY A 41 29.27 15.24 -0.86
C GLY A 41 28.79 14.11 -1.75
N ALA A 42 28.79 14.32 -3.07
CA ALA A 42 28.32 13.39 -4.09
C ALA A 42 29.00 12.01 -3.98
N GLN A 43 28.50 11.20 -3.04
CA GLN A 43 28.87 9.79 -2.92
C GLN A 43 28.17 9.09 -4.07
N ALA A 44 28.93 8.82 -5.13
CA ALA A 44 28.44 8.08 -6.27
C ALA A 44 27.82 6.75 -5.78
N ILE A 45 26.56 6.51 -6.13
CA ILE A 45 25.87 5.25 -5.81
C ILE A 45 26.72 4.12 -6.41
N PRO A 46 27.24 3.16 -5.61
CA PRO A 46 28.07 2.09 -6.12
C PRO A 46 27.37 1.35 -7.27
N ALA A 47 28.11 1.02 -8.33
CA ALA A 47 27.53 0.35 -9.51
C ALA A 47 26.79 -0.96 -9.16
N ALA A 48 27.20 -1.63 -8.07
CA ALA A 48 26.53 -2.83 -7.56
C ALA A 48 25.12 -2.59 -6.98
N LEU A 49 24.75 -1.33 -6.72
CA LEU A 49 23.43 -0.90 -6.24
C LEU A 49 22.68 -0.07 -7.29
N GLN A 50 23.16 -0.05 -8.54
CA GLN A 50 22.48 0.56 -9.68
C GLN A 50 21.72 -0.54 -10.43
N PHE A 51 20.41 -0.41 -10.51
CA PHE A 51 19.53 -1.35 -11.21
C PHE A 51 18.91 -0.62 -12.39
N THR A 52 19.03 -1.20 -13.59
CA THR A 52 18.36 -0.71 -14.80
C THR A 52 17.28 -1.70 -15.19
N THR A 53 16.08 -1.23 -15.46
CA THR A 53 15.07 -1.98 -16.20
C THR A 53 15.22 -1.62 -17.68
N ALA A 54 14.75 -2.48 -18.59
CA ALA A 54 14.50 -2.02 -19.96
C ALA A 54 13.53 -0.84 -19.90
N ALA A 55 13.68 0.14 -20.78
CA ALA A 55 12.69 1.21 -20.90
C ALA A 55 11.33 0.57 -21.16
N ALA A 56 10.29 1.04 -20.47
CA ALA A 56 8.94 0.56 -20.73
C ALA A 56 8.61 0.87 -22.19
N ASP A 57 8.50 -0.15 -23.02
CA ASP A 57 7.95 0.01 -24.36
C ASP A 57 6.53 0.58 -24.18
N GLU A 58 6.28 1.78 -24.72
CA GLU A 58 4.96 2.44 -24.66
C GLU A 58 3.85 1.60 -25.33
N ASP A 59 4.22 0.57 -26.10
CA ASP A 59 3.33 -0.47 -26.58
C ASP A 59 3.05 -1.50 -25.49
N SER A 60 2.25 -1.09 -24.50
CA SER A 60 1.60 -1.92 -23.47
C SER A 60 0.59 -2.95 -24.05
N SER A 61 0.98 -3.62 -25.13
CA SER A 61 0.25 -4.72 -25.76
C SER A 61 0.31 -6.02 -24.93
N GLU A 62 1.19 -6.12 -23.92
CA GLU A 62 1.23 -7.25 -22.98
C GLU A 62 -0.03 -7.39 -22.12
N VAL A 63 -0.81 -6.32 -21.91
CA VAL A 63 -2.12 -6.41 -21.24
C VAL A 63 -3.14 -7.16 -22.09
N SER A 64 -2.93 -7.27 -23.41
CA SER A 64 -3.89 -7.91 -24.33
C SER A 64 -4.02 -9.43 -24.15
N ASP A 65 -3.02 -10.08 -23.54
CA ASP A 65 -3.03 -11.52 -23.20
C ASP A 65 -3.28 -11.78 -21.71
N ALA A 66 -3.54 -10.75 -20.91
CA ALA A 66 -3.79 -10.91 -19.49
C ALA A 66 -5.12 -11.64 -19.25
N GLU A 67 -5.08 -12.69 -18.43
CA GLU A 67 -6.27 -13.46 -18.07
C GLU A 67 -7.22 -12.57 -17.25
N VAL A 68 -8.35 -12.18 -17.88
CA VAL A 68 -9.40 -11.38 -17.24
C VAL A 68 -10.44 -12.29 -16.60
N LEU A 69 -10.68 -12.11 -15.32
CA LEU A 69 -11.69 -12.79 -14.52
C LEU A 69 -12.90 -11.86 -14.30
N PRO A 70 -14.04 -12.09 -14.98
CA PRO A 70 -15.28 -11.39 -14.67
C PRO A 70 -15.88 -11.92 -13.36
N PHE A 71 -16.36 -11.02 -12.52
CA PHE A 71 -17.08 -11.35 -11.28
C PHE A 71 -18.22 -10.33 -11.05
N THR A 72 -19.13 -10.64 -10.11
CA THR A 72 -20.30 -9.79 -9.86
C THR A 72 -20.38 -9.33 -8.41
N VAL A 73 -20.73 -8.06 -8.21
CA VAL A 73 -21.04 -7.49 -6.90
C VAL A 73 -22.40 -6.80 -6.99
N ASP A 74 -23.41 -7.34 -6.30
CA ASP A 74 -24.79 -6.83 -6.29
C ASP A 74 -25.40 -6.62 -7.69
N GLY A 75 -25.07 -7.52 -8.63
CA GLY A 75 -25.57 -7.48 -10.00
C GLY A 75 -24.72 -6.63 -10.97
N THR A 76 -23.73 -5.90 -10.46
CA THR A 76 -22.75 -5.17 -11.30
C THR A 76 -21.62 -6.11 -11.69
N VAL A 77 -21.32 -6.20 -13.00
CA VAL A 77 -20.19 -6.98 -13.52
C VAL A 77 -18.92 -6.16 -13.42
N LEU A 78 -17.91 -6.74 -12.79
CA LEU A 78 -16.59 -6.18 -12.56
C LEU A 78 -15.53 -7.11 -13.13
N HIS A 79 -14.33 -6.59 -13.39
CA HIS A 79 -13.23 -7.38 -13.93
C HIS A 79 -12.00 -7.29 -13.05
N ALA A 80 -11.39 -8.46 -12.85
CA ALA A 80 -10.07 -8.59 -12.26
C ALA A 80 -9.09 -9.08 -13.33
N ILE A 81 -7.91 -8.48 -13.38
CA ILE A 81 -6.81 -8.82 -14.25
C ILE A 81 -5.82 -9.66 -13.45
N LYS A 82 -5.39 -10.79 -14.01
CA LYS A 82 -4.42 -11.66 -13.36
C LYS A 82 -3.11 -10.90 -13.07
N PRO A 83 -2.64 -10.89 -11.81
CA PRO A 83 -1.38 -10.23 -11.47
C PRO A 83 -0.19 -10.97 -12.10
N THR A 84 0.85 -10.21 -12.43
CA THR A 84 2.13 -10.79 -12.89
C THR A 84 2.79 -11.60 -11.76
N PRO A 85 3.70 -12.54 -12.06
CA PRO A 85 4.40 -13.32 -11.02
C PRO A 85 5.12 -12.45 -9.98
N GLU A 86 5.66 -11.30 -10.39
CA GLU A 86 6.31 -10.33 -9.52
C GLU A 86 5.31 -9.64 -8.58
N GLN A 87 4.17 -9.20 -9.11
CA GLN A 87 3.07 -8.63 -8.32
C GLN A 87 2.51 -9.67 -7.32
N TRP A 88 2.45 -10.94 -7.71
CA TRP A 88 2.05 -12.04 -6.82
C TRP A 88 3.03 -12.25 -5.66
N GLY A 89 4.35 -12.13 -5.91
CA GLY A 89 5.37 -12.22 -4.87
C GLY A 89 5.23 -11.11 -3.82
N VAL A 90 5.00 -9.88 -4.27
CA VAL A 90 4.76 -8.73 -3.39
C VAL A 90 3.48 -8.92 -2.56
N LEU A 91 2.40 -9.38 -3.19
CA LEU A 91 1.14 -9.69 -2.51
C LEU A 91 1.33 -10.67 -1.35
N MET A 92 1.99 -11.80 -1.62
CA MET A 92 2.20 -12.84 -0.62
C MET A 92 3.09 -12.37 0.54
N GLY A 93 4.03 -11.46 0.26
CA GLY A 93 4.80 -10.78 1.30
C GLY A 93 3.93 -9.94 2.24
N MET A 94 2.97 -9.20 1.70
CA MET A 94 2.08 -8.32 2.49
C MET A 94 1.03 -9.11 3.31
N ILE A 95 0.57 -10.25 2.81
CA ILE A 95 -0.44 -11.10 3.48
C ILE A 95 0.20 -12.05 4.52
N SER A 96 1.54 -12.11 4.59
CA SER A 96 2.30 -12.94 5.54
C SER A 96 1.79 -12.80 6.98
N GLY A 97 1.76 -13.91 7.73
CA GLY A 97 1.23 -13.97 9.10
C GLY A 97 1.92 -13.06 10.13
N ALA A 98 3.08 -12.48 9.79
CA ALA A 98 3.80 -11.52 10.62
C ALA A 98 3.29 -10.07 10.48
N SER A 99 2.37 -9.79 9.55
CA SER A 99 1.81 -8.45 9.29
C SER A 99 0.84 -7.99 10.38
N THR A 100 0.84 -6.68 10.67
CA THR A 100 -0.19 -6.08 11.52
C THR A 100 -1.53 -5.98 10.77
N ILE A 101 -2.63 -5.69 11.48
CA ILE A 101 -3.94 -5.50 10.84
C ILE A 101 -3.90 -4.33 9.85
N THR A 102 -3.21 -3.24 10.19
CA THR A 102 -3.05 -2.08 9.31
C THR A 102 -2.28 -2.43 8.04
N ASP A 103 -1.19 -3.20 8.18
CA ASP A 103 -0.40 -3.65 7.02
C ASP A 103 -1.22 -4.54 6.09
N ARG A 104 -2.07 -5.41 6.65
CA ARG A 104 -2.99 -6.24 5.86
C ARG A 104 -4.02 -5.40 5.11
N ILE A 105 -4.65 -4.41 5.76
CA ILE A 105 -5.62 -3.54 5.10
C ILE A 105 -4.96 -2.76 3.96
N PHE A 106 -3.77 -2.20 4.21
CA PHE A 106 -3.00 -1.49 3.19
C PHE A 106 -2.62 -2.41 2.03
N GLY A 107 -2.11 -3.61 2.33
CA GLY A 107 -1.77 -4.61 1.32
C GLY A 107 -2.98 -5.06 0.49
N MET A 108 -4.15 -5.20 1.10
CA MET A 108 -5.40 -5.51 0.39
C MET A 108 -5.84 -4.36 -0.52
N GLN A 109 -5.68 -3.11 -0.08
CA GLN A 109 -6.00 -1.94 -0.89
C GLN A 109 -5.05 -1.81 -2.09
N GLN A 110 -3.75 -2.05 -1.87
CA GLN A 110 -2.75 -2.03 -2.92
C GLN A 110 -2.92 -3.20 -3.90
N PHE A 111 -3.33 -4.38 -3.41
CA PHE A 111 -3.70 -5.49 -4.27
C PHE A 111 -4.87 -5.15 -5.17
N ALA A 112 -5.94 -4.59 -4.60
CA ALA A 112 -7.12 -4.21 -5.37
C ALA A 112 -6.80 -3.20 -6.47
N SER A 113 -5.91 -2.23 -6.23
CA SER A 113 -5.53 -1.25 -7.26
C SER A 113 -4.70 -1.84 -8.41
N HIS A 114 -4.09 -3.00 -8.22
CA HIS A 114 -3.28 -3.66 -9.25
C HIS A 114 -4.02 -4.80 -9.97
N VAL A 115 -5.02 -5.39 -9.31
CA VAL A 115 -5.77 -6.54 -9.85
C VAL A 115 -7.13 -6.14 -10.39
N LEU A 116 -7.79 -5.10 -9.89
CA LEU A 116 -9.05 -4.67 -10.50
C LEU A 116 -8.76 -3.78 -11.71
N ASP A 117 -9.59 -3.89 -12.75
CA ASP A 117 -9.60 -2.86 -13.78
C ASP A 117 -9.98 -1.50 -13.15
N GLU A 118 -9.57 -0.39 -13.78
CA GLU A 118 -9.74 0.94 -13.20
C GLU A 118 -11.21 1.23 -12.83
N SER A 119 -12.14 0.86 -13.70
CA SER A 119 -13.57 1.07 -13.49
C SER A 119 -14.12 0.28 -12.30
N SER A 120 -13.66 -0.96 -12.13
CA SER A 120 -14.04 -1.86 -11.06
C SER A 120 -13.43 -1.44 -9.73
N TYR A 121 -12.18 -0.97 -9.77
CA TYR A 121 -11.51 -0.40 -8.61
C TYR A 121 -12.28 0.82 -8.08
N LEU A 122 -12.60 1.78 -8.96
CA LEU A 122 -13.36 2.98 -8.58
C LEU A 122 -14.76 2.63 -8.06
N TYR A 123 -15.45 1.68 -8.68
CA TYR A 123 -16.73 1.19 -8.17
C TYR A 123 -16.61 0.64 -6.75
N VAL A 124 -15.68 -0.28 -6.51
CA VAL A 124 -15.47 -0.88 -5.18
C VAL A 124 -15.06 0.17 -4.15
N GLN A 125 -14.17 1.11 -4.53
CA GLN A 125 -13.73 2.19 -3.66
C GLN A 125 -14.87 3.12 -3.26
N SER A 126 -15.74 3.48 -4.21
CA SER A 126 -16.91 4.32 -3.94
C SER A 126 -17.83 3.71 -2.89
N ARG A 127 -18.01 2.38 -2.95
CA ARG A 127 -18.85 1.63 -2.00
C ARG A 127 -18.23 1.50 -0.61
N LEU A 128 -16.91 1.29 -0.53
CA LEU A 128 -16.18 1.26 0.74
C LEU A 128 -16.22 2.59 1.50
N LEU A 129 -16.26 3.71 0.78
CA LEU A 129 -16.30 5.04 1.37
C LEU A 129 -17.72 5.50 1.73
N ASP A 130 -18.74 4.83 1.21
CA ASP A 130 -20.14 5.10 1.56
C ASP A 130 -20.48 4.49 2.93
N ARG A 131 -20.67 5.37 3.91
CA ARG A 131 -21.02 4.99 5.29
C ARG A 131 -22.40 4.34 5.42
N THR A 132 -23.26 4.52 4.43
CA THR A 132 -24.64 4.00 4.41
C THR A 132 -24.75 2.68 3.65
N ASP A 133 -23.71 2.32 2.89
CA ASP A 133 -23.64 1.06 2.18
C ASP A 133 -23.35 -0.10 3.15
N ARG A 134 -23.88 -1.28 2.81
CA ARG A 134 -23.58 -2.53 3.52
C ARG A 134 -22.25 -3.14 3.08
N PHE A 135 -21.62 -2.57 2.05
CA PHE A 135 -20.32 -2.98 1.54
C PHE A 135 -19.19 -2.60 2.52
N GLY A 136 -19.04 -3.43 3.56
CA GLY A 136 -18.01 -3.25 4.59
C GLY A 136 -16.70 -3.99 4.31
N THR A 137 -15.73 -3.80 5.20
CA THR A 137 -14.40 -4.40 5.15
C THR A 137 -14.44 -5.93 5.04
N GLU A 138 -15.40 -6.61 5.69
CA GLU A 138 -15.55 -8.06 5.63
C GLU A 138 -15.92 -8.52 4.21
N VAL A 139 -16.90 -7.89 3.57
CA VAL A 139 -17.34 -8.20 2.20
C VAL A 139 -16.20 -7.96 1.22
N TYR A 140 -15.52 -6.83 1.36
CA TYR A 140 -14.34 -6.49 0.58
C TYR A 140 -13.23 -7.55 0.73
N SER A 141 -12.96 -8.00 1.97
CA SER A 141 -11.94 -9.00 2.22
C SER A 141 -12.26 -10.37 1.62
N ASN A 142 -13.52 -10.79 1.71
CA ASN A 142 -13.99 -12.04 1.13
C ASN A 142 -13.92 -11.99 -0.40
N MET A 143 -14.29 -10.84 -1.00
CA MET A 143 -14.20 -10.62 -2.44
C MET A 143 -12.77 -10.76 -2.93
N LEU A 144 -11.82 -10.04 -2.32
CA LEU A 144 -10.41 -10.12 -2.71
C LEU A 144 -9.82 -11.52 -2.51
N THR A 145 -10.18 -12.19 -1.41
CA THR A 145 -9.75 -13.58 -1.17
C THR A 145 -10.26 -14.52 -2.25
N ALA A 146 -11.51 -14.37 -2.68
CA ALA A 146 -12.08 -15.19 -3.76
C ALA A 146 -11.37 -14.94 -5.11
N ILE A 147 -10.97 -13.69 -5.39
CA ILE A 147 -10.19 -13.34 -6.59
C ILE A 147 -8.79 -13.96 -6.51
N ILE A 148 -8.12 -13.87 -5.36
CA ILE A 148 -6.83 -14.52 -5.10
C ILE A 148 -6.95 -16.03 -5.33
N ASP A 149 -7.96 -16.69 -4.76
CA ASP A 149 -8.19 -18.12 -4.92
C ASP A 149 -8.51 -18.56 -6.35
N ALA A 150 -9.06 -17.65 -7.16
CA ALA A 150 -9.35 -17.89 -8.57
C ALA A 150 -8.07 -17.86 -9.42
N PHE A 151 -7.16 -16.93 -9.13
CA PHE A 151 -5.88 -16.81 -9.82
C PHE A 151 -4.77 -17.71 -9.25
N ALA A 152 -4.90 -18.14 -8.00
CA ALA A 152 -3.94 -18.99 -7.34
C ALA A 152 -3.74 -20.27 -8.16
N PRO A 153 -2.48 -20.65 -8.47
CA PRO A 153 -2.22 -21.92 -9.13
C PRO A 153 -2.83 -23.03 -8.28
N LYS A 154 -3.50 -23.99 -8.94
CA LYS A 154 -4.16 -25.15 -8.29
C LYS A 154 -3.14 -26.12 -7.68
N LEU A 155 -2.10 -25.65 -7.00
CA LEU A 155 -1.43 -26.46 -6.01
C LEU A 155 -2.45 -26.75 -4.91
N ASN A 156 -3.06 -27.92 -5.07
CA ASN A 156 -3.55 -28.71 -3.97
C ASN A 156 -4.86 -28.29 -3.29
N ARG A 157 -5.89 -27.93 -4.08
CA ARG A 157 -7.28 -27.94 -3.59
C ARG A 157 -7.64 -29.27 -2.89
N GLU A 158 -7.03 -30.39 -3.29
CA GLU A 158 -7.17 -31.68 -2.60
C GLU A 158 -6.42 -31.73 -1.27
N GLU A 159 -5.14 -31.34 -1.18
CA GLU A 159 -4.45 -31.29 0.13
C GLU A 159 -5.02 -30.24 1.08
N SER A 160 -5.46 -29.06 0.62
CA SER A 160 -6.12 -28.07 1.48
C SER A 160 -7.45 -28.60 2.04
N ARG A 161 -8.25 -29.32 1.21
CA ARG A 161 -9.46 -30.02 1.68
C ARG A 161 -9.13 -31.18 2.63
N ARG A 162 -8.00 -31.86 2.40
CA ARG A 162 -7.53 -32.97 3.25
C ARG A 162 -7.03 -32.46 4.61
N ALA A 163 -6.33 -31.33 4.64
CA ALA A 163 -5.87 -30.65 5.85
C ALA A 163 -7.04 -30.11 6.66
N ALA A 164 -8.02 -29.45 6.03
CA ALA A 164 -9.24 -28.96 6.70
C ALA A 164 -10.11 -30.09 7.28
N ARG A 165 -10.13 -31.27 6.64
CA ARG A 165 -10.79 -32.48 7.16
C ARG A 165 -10.00 -33.15 8.28
N ALA A 166 -8.67 -33.02 8.29
CA ALA A 166 -7.81 -33.58 9.33
C ALA A 166 -7.81 -32.75 10.62
N SER A 167 -8.07 -31.44 10.55
CA SER A 167 -8.15 -30.54 11.71
C SER A 167 -9.51 -30.51 12.41
N HIS A 168 -10.49 -31.30 11.97
CA HIS A 168 -11.85 -31.37 12.53
C HIS A 168 -12.18 -32.73 13.18
N ARG A 169 -11.15 -33.51 13.47
CA ARG A 169 -11.23 -34.83 14.12
C ARG A 169 -10.43 -34.81 15.41
#